data_AF-A0A9E0R9S3-F1
#
_entry.id   AF-A0A9E0R9S3-F1
#
_cell.length_a   1.000
_cell.length_b   1.000
_cell.length_c   1.000
_cell.angle_alpha   90.00
_cell.angle_beta   90.00
_cell.angle_gamma   90.00
#
_symmetry.space_group_name_H-M   'P 1'
#
loop_
_entity.id
_entity.type
_entity.pdbx_description
1 polymer ?
#
loop_
_entity_poly.entity_id
_entity_poly.type
_entity_poly.pdbx_seq_one_letter_code
_entity_poly.pdbx_strand_id
1 'polypeptide(L)'
;YWYMAVFTFWLFANNAFHKIYNYPEHMRRLGLKVTEKKHFKLMNMDYRENEHHFYAYQDGKAVGFIYFDPIYRNNEIISYVPNISRANADFKQGIFYTLMAHAMNAFKAEGVPHLDLGLIPLSLDATTEHQESRLLKRILHGLYNRGDFIYNFNWLELTKSRFRGNNLKTYCCHNRSIPALEFLAMFKLTQVL
;
A
#
# COMPACT_ATOMS: atom_id res chain seq x y z
N TYR A 1 -29.28 -12.74 -21.06
CA TYR A 1 -29.34 -11.27 -20.99
C TYR A 1 -28.08 -10.68 -20.32
N TRP A 2 -27.69 -11.09 -19.11
CA TRP A 2 -26.49 -10.58 -18.42
C TRP A 2 -25.15 -10.94 -19.12
N TYR A 3 -25.02 -12.15 -19.67
CA TYR A 3 -23.79 -12.60 -20.35
C TYR A 3 -23.42 -11.77 -21.58
N MET A 4 -24.43 -11.28 -22.32
CA MET A 4 -24.22 -10.35 -23.44
C MET A 4 -23.64 -9.02 -22.94
N ALA A 5 -24.17 -8.45 -21.86
CA ALA A 5 -23.67 -7.20 -21.30
C ALA A 5 -22.23 -7.35 -20.75
N VAL A 6 -21.89 -8.48 -20.13
CA VAL A 6 -20.53 -8.79 -19.67
C VAL A 6 -19.56 -8.98 -20.83
N PHE A 7 -19.99 -9.64 -21.90
CA PHE A 7 -19.18 -9.82 -23.11
C PHE A 7 -18.93 -8.48 -23.82
N THR A 8 -19.95 -7.65 -23.98
CA THR A 8 -19.81 -6.30 -24.55
C THR A 8 -18.93 -5.41 -23.66
N PHE A 9 -19.11 -5.45 -22.34
CA PHE A 9 -18.21 -4.76 -21.43
C PHE A 9 -16.77 -5.30 -21.54
N TRP A 10 -16.54 -6.60 -21.67
CA TRP A 10 -15.20 -7.17 -21.86
C TRP A 10 -14.57 -6.80 -23.21
N LEU A 11 -15.38 -6.66 -24.27
CA LEU A 11 -14.91 -6.31 -25.62
C LEU A 11 -14.55 -4.82 -25.75
N PHE A 12 -15.26 -3.94 -25.05
CA PHE A 12 -15.13 -2.48 -25.15
C PHE A 12 -14.44 -1.84 -23.94
N ALA A 13 -14.50 -2.45 -22.75
CA ALA A 13 -13.56 -2.14 -21.70
C ALA A 13 -12.22 -2.65 -22.20
N ASN A 14 -11.31 -1.71 -22.45
CA ASN A 14 -9.90 -1.96 -22.71
C ASN A 14 -9.25 -2.54 -21.44
N ASN A 15 -9.78 -3.66 -20.94
CA ASN A 15 -9.24 -4.47 -19.88
C ASN A 15 -7.96 -5.06 -20.45
N ALA A 16 -6.90 -4.25 -20.35
CA ALA A 16 -5.56 -4.63 -20.69
C ALA A 16 -5.34 -6.00 -20.07
N PHE A 17 -5.21 -7.04 -20.92
CA PHE A 17 -4.61 -8.30 -20.53
C PHE A 17 -3.41 -7.92 -19.65
N HIS A 18 -3.53 -8.15 -18.35
CA HIS A 18 -2.48 -7.79 -17.40
C HIS A 18 -1.32 -8.76 -17.63
N LYS A 19 -0.55 -8.52 -18.70
CA LYS A 19 0.80 -9.06 -18.83
C LYS A 19 1.54 -8.61 -17.57
N ILE A 20 2.29 -9.51 -16.97
CA ILE A 20 3.17 -9.17 -15.85
C ILE A 20 4.22 -8.21 -16.42
N TYR A 21 3.94 -6.91 -16.32
CA TYR A 21 4.84 -5.87 -16.79
C TYR A 21 6.03 -5.80 -15.84
N ASN A 22 7.25 -5.88 -16.38
CA ASN A 22 8.43 -5.48 -15.64
C ASN A 22 8.44 -3.94 -15.57
N TYR A 23 7.67 -3.39 -14.62
CA TYR A 23 7.53 -1.96 -14.41
C TYR A 23 8.88 -1.25 -14.28
N PRO A 24 9.88 -1.76 -13.53
CA PRO A 24 11.21 -1.14 -13.47
C PRO A 24 11.89 -0.97 -14.83
N GLU A 25 11.93 -2.01 -15.66
CA GLU A 25 12.53 -1.94 -17.00
C GLU A 25 11.73 -1.03 -17.93
N HIS A 26 10.40 -1.14 -17.90
CA HIS A 26 9.52 -0.31 -18.72
C HIS A 26 9.65 1.18 -18.37
N MET A 27 9.69 1.52 -17.09
CA MET A 27 9.83 2.91 -16.64
C MET A 27 11.22 3.47 -16.92
N ARG A 28 12.29 2.65 -16.83
CA ARG A 28 13.63 3.07 -17.26
C ARG A 28 13.68 3.43 -18.75
N ARG A 29 13.01 2.64 -19.62
CA ARG A 29 12.89 2.96 -21.06
C ARG A 29 12.14 4.27 -21.32
N LEU A 30 11.25 4.67 -20.42
CA LEU A 30 10.52 5.95 -20.46
C LEU A 30 11.33 7.12 -19.86
N GLY A 31 12.60 6.91 -19.54
CA GLY A 31 13.49 7.95 -19.00
C GLY A 31 13.41 8.15 -17.49
N LEU A 32 12.70 7.27 -16.76
CA LEU A 32 12.59 7.37 -15.30
C LEU A 32 13.92 7.01 -14.63
N LYS A 33 14.41 7.92 -13.79
CA LYS A 33 15.56 7.71 -12.91
C LYS A 33 15.09 7.69 -11.46
N VAL A 34 15.40 6.61 -10.74
CA VAL A 34 15.15 6.52 -9.30
C VAL A 34 16.45 6.82 -8.57
N THR A 35 16.36 7.69 -7.56
CA THR A 35 17.49 8.06 -6.71
C THR A 35 17.06 7.99 -5.26
N GLU A 36 17.91 7.42 -4.43
CA GLU A 36 17.80 7.54 -2.98
C GLU A 36 18.33 8.91 -2.54
N LYS A 37 17.62 9.55 -1.61
CA LYS A 37 18.07 10.79 -0.98
C LYS A 37 17.98 10.64 0.52
N LYS A 38 19.11 10.92 1.21
CA LYS A 38 19.19 10.92 2.67
C LYS A 38 18.71 12.24 3.31
N HIS A 39 18.59 13.31 2.52
CA HIS A 39 18.18 14.62 3.01
C HIS A 39 17.45 15.41 1.93
N PHE A 40 16.29 15.99 2.28
CA PHE A 40 15.52 16.83 1.36
C PHE A 40 15.13 18.16 2.02
N LYS A 41 15.87 19.21 1.67
CA LYS A 41 15.78 20.55 2.27
C LYS A 41 14.49 21.32 1.90
N LEU A 42 13.72 20.86 0.92
CA LEU A 42 12.55 21.59 0.39
C LEU A 42 11.32 21.53 1.31
N MET A 43 11.20 20.49 2.16
CA MET A 43 10.04 20.31 3.06
C MET A 43 10.31 20.74 4.51
N ASN A 44 11.48 21.34 4.79
CA ASN A 44 11.90 21.68 6.17
C ASN A 44 11.71 20.52 7.16
N MET A 45 11.87 19.28 6.67
CA MET A 45 11.81 18.08 7.49
C MET A 45 13.19 17.85 8.09
N ASP A 46 13.25 17.76 9.42
CA ASP A 46 14.47 17.39 10.12
C ASP A 46 14.92 16.00 9.66
N TYR A 47 16.24 15.84 9.55
CA TYR A 47 16.82 14.53 9.30
C TYR A 47 16.39 13.58 10.42
N ARG A 48 15.83 12.44 10.04
CA ARG A 48 15.52 11.34 10.95
C ARG A 48 16.43 10.19 10.61
N GLU A 49 17.10 9.71 11.65
CA GLU A 49 18.07 8.62 11.52
C GLU A 49 17.38 7.35 10.98
N ASN A 50 18.04 6.69 10.03
CA ASN A 50 17.58 5.46 9.38
C ASN A 50 16.25 5.55 8.60
N GLU A 51 15.77 6.75 8.26
CA GLU A 51 14.72 6.89 7.24
C GLU A 51 15.32 6.82 5.83
N HIS A 52 14.60 6.16 4.90
CA HIS A 52 14.99 6.10 3.49
C HIS A 52 13.95 6.77 2.61
N HIS A 53 14.39 7.72 1.79
CA HIS A 53 13.52 8.43 0.85
C HIS A 53 13.95 8.15 -0.59
N PHE A 54 13.06 7.53 -1.35
CA PHE A 54 13.29 7.26 -2.77
C PHE A 54 12.47 8.22 -3.62
N TYR A 55 13.12 8.85 -4.57
CA TYR A 55 12.51 9.79 -5.51
C TYR A 55 12.67 9.28 -6.93
N ALA A 56 11.61 9.41 -7.71
CA ALA A 56 11.62 9.15 -9.14
C ALA A 56 11.58 10.47 -9.91
N TYR A 57 12.49 10.61 -10.87
CA TYR A 57 12.64 11.75 -11.74
C TYR A 57 12.43 11.36 -13.20
N GLN A 58 11.67 12.16 -13.94
CA GLN A 58 11.57 12.09 -15.39
C GLN A 58 11.95 13.45 -15.96
N ASP A 59 12.89 13.49 -16.90
CA ASP A 59 13.37 14.73 -17.53
C ASP A 59 13.76 15.84 -16.52
N GLY A 60 14.37 15.42 -15.40
CA GLY A 60 14.78 16.32 -14.31
C GLY A 60 13.67 16.76 -13.35
N LYS A 61 12.41 16.40 -13.61
CA LYS A 61 11.26 16.73 -12.74
C LYS A 61 10.92 15.56 -11.81
N ALA A 62 10.66 15.85 -10.54
CA ALA A 62 10.20 14.84 -9.59
C ALA A 62 8.76 14.41 -9.94
N VAL A 63 8.56 13.11 -10.18
CA VAL A 63 7.27 12.54 -10.60
C VAL A 63 6.68 11.58 -9.56
N GLY A 64 7.42 11.24 -8.52
CA GLY A 64 6.90 10.49 -7.38
C GLY A 64 7.97 10.22 -6.34
N PHE A 65 7.53 9.82 -5.15
CA PHE A 65 8.41 9.46 -4.05
C PHE A 65 7.77 8.44 -3.11
N ILE A 66 8.61 7.76 -2.34
CA ILE A 66 8.21 6.91 -1.23
C ILE A 66 9.19 7.06 -0.07
N TYR A 67 8.66 7.24 1.13
CA TYR A 67 9.41 7.32 2.38
C TYR A 67 9.19 6.04 3.16
N PHE A 68 10.28 5.54 3.72
CA PHE A 68 10.30 4.34 4.54
C PHE A 68 10.77 4.66 5.94
N ASP A 69 10.01 4.16 6.91
CA ASP A 69 10.33 4.23 8.32
C ASP A 69 10.94 2.89 8.77
N PRO A 70 11.99 2.90 9.60
CA PRO A 70 12.62 1.69 10.12
C PRO A 70 11.72 0.97 11.15
N ILE A 71 11.75 -0.36 11.10
CA ILE A 71 11.17 -1.23 12.14
C ILE A 71 12.30 -1.88 12.91
N TYR A 72 12.30 -1.65 14.22
CA TYR A 72 13.33 -2.15 15.12
C TYR A 72 12.87 -3.37 15.92
N ARG A 73 13.81 -4.28 16.19
CA ARG A 73 13.69 -5.33 17.19
C ARG A 73 15.03 -5.48 17.88
N ASN A 74 15.05 -5.41 19.22
CA ASN A 74 16.27 -5.48 20.02
C ASN A 74 17.35 -4.47 19.55
N ASN A 75 16.95 -3.24 19.24
CA ASN A 75 17.81 -2.17 18.72
C ASN A 75 18.43 -2.43 17.33
N GLU A 76 18.03 -3.49 16.64
CA GLU A 76 18.45 -3.77 15.26
C GLU A 76 17.30 -3.48 14.28
N ILE A 77 17.64 -2.95 13.10
CA ILE A 77 16.67 -2.76 12.02
C ILE A 77 16.38 -4.12 11.40
N ILE A 78 15.13 -4.57 11.50
CA ILE A 78 14.68 -5.84 10.95
C ILE A 78 13.85 -5.69 9.68
N SER A 79 13.32 -4.50 9.43
CA SER A 79 12.45 -4.21 8.29
C SER A 79 12.30 -2.71 8.09
N TYR A 80 11.70 -2.34 6.97
CA TYR A 80 11.22 -0.99 6.67
C TYR A 80 9.75 -1.05 6.28
N VAL A 81 9.00 0.01 6.58
CA VAL A 81 7.59 0.15 6.17
C VAL A 81 7.38 1.43 5.37
N PRO A 82 6.68 1.39 4.22
CA PRO A 82 6.37 2.59 3.49
C PRO A 82 5.34 3.41 4.26
N ASN A 83 5.73 4.61 4.68
CA ASN A 83 4.87 5.52 5.43
C ASN A 83 4.13 6.47 4.47
N ILE A 84 4.89 7.24 3.68
CA ILE A 84 4.33 8.21 2.74
C ILE A 84 4.75 7.86 1.32
N SER A 85 3.76 7.62 0.46
CA SER A 85 3.99 7.50 -0.98
C SER A 85 3.09 8.46 -1.76
N ARG A 86 3.65 9.17 -2.72
CA ARG A 86 2.92 10.06 -3.63
C ARG A 86 3.46 9.95 -5.04
N ALA A 87 2.58 10.11 -6.01
CA ALA A 87 2.90 10.15 -7.43
C ALA A 87 2.24 11.40 -8.04
N ASN A 88 2.91 11.98 -9.03
CA ASN A 88 2.31 13.03 -9.85
C ASN A 88 1.11 12.43 -10.61
N ALA A 89 -0.02 13.13 -10.59
CA ALA A 89 -1.25 12.73 -11.26
C ALA A 89 -1.09 12.60 -12.78
N ASP A 90 -0.20 13.42 -13.37
CA ASP A 90 0.05 13.43 -14.82
C ASP A 90 1.02 12.31 -15.26
N PHE A 91 1.64 11.61 -14.31
CA PHE A 91 2.62 10.57 -14.63
C PHE A 91 1.95 9.20 -14.81
N LYS A 92 2.51 8.39 -15.72
CA LYS A 92 1.95 7.07 -16.09
C LYS A 92 1.85 6.13 -14.88
N GLN A 93 0.79 5.32 -14.87
CA GLN A 93 0.50 4.35 -13.82
C GLN A 93 1.65 3.34 -13.65
N GLY A 94 1.99 3.03 -12.39
CA GLY A 94 2.98 1.99 -12.04
C GLY A 94 4.31 2.49 -11.47
N ILE A 95 4.44 3.81 -11.23
CA ILE A 95 5.60 4.40 -10.55
C ILE A 95 5.85 3.78 -9.16
N PHE A 96 4.79 3.45 -8.43
CA PHE A 96 4.88 2.79 -7.12
C PHE A 96 5.65 1.46 -7.19
N TYR A 97 5.32 0.60 -8.17
CA TYR A 97 6.02 -0.68 -8.34
C TYR A 97 7.51 -0.48 -8.63
N THR A 98 7.86 0.57 -9.37
CA THR A 98 9.25 0.86 -9.73
C THR A 98 10.04 1.37 -8.53
N LEU A 99 9.46 2.31 -7.76
CA LEU A 99 10.04 2.81 -6.52
C LEU A 99 10.21 1.67 -5.50
N MET A 100 9.18 0.84 -5.31
CA MET A 100 9.21 -0.27 -4.36
C MET A 100 10.26 -1.32 -4.75
N ALA A 101 10.33 -1.71 -6.03
CA ALA A 101 11.34 -2.66 -6.50
C ALA A 101 12.77 -2.13 -6.32
N HIS A 102 12.98 -0.83 -6.50
CA HIS A 102 14.28 -0.20 -6.24
C HIS A 102 14.61 -0.20 -4.74
N ALA A 103 13.66 0.17 -3.90
CA ALA A 103 13.82 0.15 -2.44
C ALA A 103 14.12 -1.26 -1.92
N MET A 104 13.40 -2.28 -2.41
CA MET A 104 13.66 -3.69 -2.08
C MET A 104 15.10 -4.11 -2.40
N ASN A 105 15.66 -3.66 -3.54
CA ASN A 105 17.04 -3.96 -3.89
C ASN A 105 18.04 -3.26 -2.96
N ALA A 106 17.77 -2.00 -2.59
CA ALA A 106 18.60 -1.25 -1.64
C ALA A 106 18.62 -1.93 -0.27
N PHE A 107 17.45 -2.22 0.30
CA PHE A 107 17.33 -2.87 1.61
C PHE A 107 17.90 -4.29 1.63
N LYS A 108 17.79 -5.02 0.51
CA LYS A 108 18.45 -6.32 0.38
C LYS A 108 19.98 -6.19 0.39
N ALA A 109 20.53 -5.15 -0.22
CA ALA A 109 21.97 -4.88 -0.20
C ALA A 109 22.46 -4.45 1.20
N GLU A 110 21.61 -3.81 1.99
CA GLU A 110 21.85 -3.48 3.40
C GLU A 110 21.75 -4.69 4.34
N GLY A 111 21.26 -5.83 3.85
CA GLY A 111 21.09 -7.06 4.64
C GLY A 111 19.80 -7.11 5.44
N VAL A 112 18.81 -6.26 5.13
CA VAL A 112 17.51 -6.28 5.80
C VAL A 112 16.74 -7.56 5.43
N PRO A 113 16.25 -8.35 6.41
CA PRO A 113 15.73 -9.69 6.15
C PRO A 113 14.34 -9.70 5.49
N HIS A 114 13.49 -8.71 5.76
CA HIS A 114 12.16 -8.59 5.16
C HIS A 114 11.76 -7.13 4.99
N LEU A 115 10.71 -6.90 4.20
CA LEU A 115 10.11 -5.58 4.00
C LEU A 115 8.63 -5.66 4.32
N ASP A 116 8.15 -4.79 5.21
CA ASP A 116 6.75 -4.67 5.55
C ASP A 116 6.03 -3.80 4.53
N LEU A 117 5.00 -4.34 3.88
CA LEU A 117 4.20 -3.60 2.91
C LEU A 117 3.08 -2.78 3.58
N GLY A 118 3.02 -2.79 4.91
CA GLY A 118 1.98 -2.17 5.73
C GLY A 118 0.63 -2.88 5.67
N LEU A 119 -0.32 -2.40 6.46
CA LEU A 119 -1.64 -3.02 6.64
C LEU A 119 -2.56 -2.84 5.42
N ILE A 120 -3.42 -3.83 5.17
CA ILE A 120 -4.54 -3.71 4.24
C ILE A 120 -5.81 -3.62 5.10
N PRO A 121 -6.42 -2.43 5.21
CA PRO A 121 -7.61 -2.28 6.04
C PRO A 121 -8.74 -3.18 5.54
N LEU A 122 -9.47 -3.78 6.47
CA LEU A 122 -10.67 -4.59 6.23
C LEU A 122 -10.50 -5.84 5.35
N SER A 123 -9.28 -6.13 4.87
CA SER A 123 -8.94 -7.43 4.27
C SER A 123 -8.79 -8.46 5.40
N LEU A 124 -9.93 -9.01 5.81
CA LEU A 124 -10.00 -9.98 6.90
C LEU A 124 -9.95 -11.40 6.36
N ASP A 125 -9.40 -12.33 7.14
CA ASP A 125 -9.44 -13.75 6.81
C ASP A 125 -10.91 -14.22 6.69
N ALA A 126 -11.18 -15.14 5.75
CA ALA A 126 -12.51 -15.72 5.57
C ALA A 126 -12.91 -16.60 6.77
N THR A 127 -11.94 -17.28 7.38
CA THR A 127 -12.15 -18.10 8.57
C THR A 127 -12.36 -17.21 9.78
N THR A 128 -13.40 -17.48 10.57
CA THR A 128 -13.64 -16.75 11.83
C THR A 128 -13.04 -17.54 12.99
N GLU A 129 -12.10 -16.93 13.70
CA GLU A 129 -11.46 -17.53 14.87
C GLU A 129 -12.35 -17.39 16.11
N HIS A 130 -12.15 -18.25 17.12
CA HIS A 130 -13.03 -18.32 18.29
C HIS A 130 -13.11 -16.99 19.05
N GLN A 131 -12.00 -16.26 19.13
CA GLN A 131 -11.87 -14.97 19.81
C GLN A 131 -12.43 -13.78 19.00
N GLU A 132 -12.83 -13.99 17.73
CA GLU A 132 -13.32 -12.92 16.87
C GLU A 132 -14.84 -12.75 16.99
N SER A 133 -15.30 -11.50 16.96
CA SER A 133 -16.73 -11.20 16.86
C SER A 133 -17.25 -11.51 15.45
N ARG A 134 -18.07 -12.56 15.34
CA ARG A 134 -18.71 -12.98 14.09
C ARG A 134 -19.54 -11.87 13.44
N LEU A 135 -20.32 -11.14 14.24
CA LEU A 135 -21.20 -10.09 13.73
C LEU A 135 -20.39 -8.89 13.22
N LEU A 136 -19.39 -8.44 13.97
CA LEU A 136 -18.51 -7.35 13.54
C LEU A 136 -17.76 -7.74 12.27
N LYS A 137 -17.16 -8.94 12.24
CA LYS A 137 -16.43 -9.45 11.07
C LYS A 137 -17.30 -9.47 9.81
N ARG A 138 -18.58 -9.87 9.93
CA ARG A 138 -19.54 -9.84 8.82
C ARG A 138 -19.82 -8.42 8.32
N ILE A 139 -19.95 -7.45 9.22
CA ILE A 139 -20.13 -6.03 8.86
C ILE A 139 -18.90 -5.52 8.12
N LEU A 140 -17.70 -5.78 8.65
CA LEU A 140 -16.44 -5.34 8.05
C LEU A 140 -16.19 -5.97 6.68
N HIS A 141 -16.48 -7.27 6.50
CA HIS A 141 -16.48 -7.92 5.19
C HIS A 141 -17.49 -7.29 4.22
N GLY A 142 -18.68 -6.94 4.72
CA GLY A 142 -19.67 -6.20 3.92
C GLY A 142 -19.15 -4.84 3.45
N LEU A 143 -18.45 -4.11 4.34
CA LEU A 143 -17.83 -2.83 4.04
C LEU A 143 -16.66 -2.97 3.06
N TYR A 144 -15.81 -3.99 3.21
CA TYR A 144 -14.73 -4.27 2.26
C TYR A 144 -15.27 -4.51 0.84
N ASN A 145 -16.32 -5.32 0.71
CA ASN A 145 -16.88 -5.71 -0.59
C ASN A 145 -17.73 -4.61 -1.26
N ARG A 146 -18.21 -3.61 -0.51
CA ARG A 146 -19.16 -2.60 -1.02
C ARG A 146 -18.73 -1.15 -0.77
N GLY A 147 -17.64 -0.95 -0.04
CA GLY A 147 -17.16 0.35 0.46
C GLY A 147 -16.12 1.02 -0.43
N ASP A 148 -15.92 0.55 -1.66
CA ASP A 148 -14.96 1.13 -2.61
C ASP A 148 -15.22 2.62 -2.89
N PHE A 149 -16.45 3.10 -2.66
CA PHE A 149 -16.81 4.53 -2.75
C PHE A 149 -16.23 5.39 -1.61
N ILE A 150 -15.89 4.80 -0.47
CA ILE A 150 -15.28 5.48 0.69
C ILE A 150 -13.76 5.37 0.61
N TYR A 151 -13.26 4.15 0.36
CA TYR A 151 -11.85 3.87 0.28
C TYR A 151 -11.61 2.68 -0.62
N ASN A 152 -10.56 2.75 -1.42
CA ASN A 152 -10.32 1.76 -2.46
C ASN A 152 -9.52 0.55 -1.94
N PHE A 153 -10.16 -0.28 -1.10
CA PHE A 153 -9.52 -1.40 -0.40
C PHE A 153 -9.00 -2.47 -1.36
N ASN A 154 -9.81 -2.85 -2.35
CA ASN A 154 -9.49 -3.91 -3.31
C ASN A 154 -8.24 -3.59 -4.13
N TRP A 155 -8.10 -2.34 -4.58
CA TRP A 155 -6.94 -1.92 -5.36
C TRP A 155 -5.66 -1.84 -4.52
N LEU A 156 -5.77 -1.47 -3.24
CA LEU A 156 -4.65 -1.50 -2.32
C LEU A 156 -4.15 -2.93 -2.07
N GLU A 157 -5.06 -3.87 -1.82
CA GLU A 157 -4.73 -5.29 -1.66
C GLU A 157 -4.06 -5.85 -2.91
N LEU A 158 -4.65 -5.60 -4.09
CA LEU A 158 -4.09 -6.05 -5.36
C LEU A 158 -2.68 -5.50 -5.61
N THR A 159 -2.44 -4.25 -5.22
CA THR A 159 -1.12 -3.62 -5.37
C THR A 159 -0.07 -4.33 -4.52
N LYS A 160 -0.42 -4.70 -3.28
CA LYS A 160 0.49 -5.39 -2.36
C LYS A 160 0.71 -6.85 -2.72
N SER A 161 -0.34 -7.55 -3.19
CA SER A 161 -0.25 -8.97 -3.57
C SER A 161 0.72 -9.21 -4.73
N ARG A 162 0.96 -8.22 -5.60
CA ARG A 162 1.94 -8.31 -6.70
C ARG A 162 3.38 -8.48 -6.23
N PHE A 163 3.71 -8.09 -5.01
CA PHE A 163 5.04 -8.33 -4.42
C PHE A 163 5.21 -9.75 -3.87
N ARG A 164 4.13 -10.56 -3.87
CA ARG A 164 4.15 -11.97 -3.45
C ARG A 164 4.71 -12.16 -2.03
N GLY A 165 4.40 -11.23 -1.14
CA GLY A 165 4.75 -11.33 0.27
C GLY A 165 3.90 -12.34 1.03
N ASN A 166 4.25 -12.55 2.30
CA ASN A 166 3.43 -13.32 3.24
C ASN A 166 2.43 -12.40 3.93
N ASN A 167 1.23 -12.92 4.19
CA ASN A 167 0.22 -12.19 4.95
C ASN A 167 0.33 -12.52 6.44
N LEU A 168 0.36 -11.48 7.27
CA LEU A 168 0.33 -11.59 8.73
C LEU A 168 -1.00 -11.06 9.26
N LYS A 169 -1.71 -11.89 10.04
CA LYS A 169 -2.95 -11.46 10.70
C LYS A 169 -2.62 -10.45 11.79
N THR A 170 -3.29 -9.30 11.74
CA THR A 170 -3.20 -8.25 12.76
C THR A 170 -4.57 -8.08 13.39
N TYR A 171 -4.62 -8.04 14.73
CA TYR A 171 -5.86 -8.01 15.49
C TYR A 171 -6.04 -6.64 16.16
N CYS A 172 -7.29 -6.18 16.21
CA CYS A 172 -7.70 -5.06 17.05
C CYS A 172 -8.54 -5.61 18.21
N CYS A 173 -8.07 -5.42 19.44
CA CYS A 173 -8.73 -5.93 20.63
C CYS A 173 -9.80 -4.96 21.13
N HIS A 174 -10.95 -5.49 21.52
CA HIS A 174 -12.06 -4.71 22.05
C HIS A 174 -12.83 -5.51 23.11
N ASN A 175 -13.41 -4.83 24.09
CA ASN A 175 -14.10 -5.48 25.21
C ASN A 175 -15.52 -5.96 24.87
N ARG A 176 -16.10 -5.52 23.75
CA ARG A 176 -17.51 -5.76 23.38
C ARG A 176 -17.61 -6.38 21.99
N SER A 177 -18.61 -7.22 21.74
CA SER A 177 -18.82 -7.85 20.43
C SER A 177 -18.92 -6.84 19.28
N ILE A 178 -19.46 -5.64 19.54
CA ILE A 178 -19.38 -4.51 18.62
C ILE A 178 -18.93 -3.28 19.43
N PRO A 179 -17.74 -2.73 19.18
CA PRO A 179 -17.23 -1.56 19.89
C PRO A 179 -17.72 -0.25 19.25
N ALA A 180 -19.04 -0.04 19.24
CA ALA A 180 -19.66 1.08 18.53
C ALA A 180 -19.29 2.46 19.10
N LEU A 181 -19.15 2.58 20.43
CA LEU A 181 -18.78 3.84 21.08
C LEU A 181 -17.32 4.19 20.82
N GLU A 182 -16.45 3.18 20.80
CA GLU A 182 -15.04 3.31 20.49
C GLU A 182 -14.84 3.74 19.03
N PHE A 183 -15.59 3.17 18.09
CA PHE A 183 -15.60 3.64 16.70
C PHE A 183 -16.10 5.08 16.59
N LEU A 184 -17.19 5.44 17.28
CA LEU A 184 -17.70 6.81 17.27
C LEU A 184 -16.67 7.80 17.84
N ALA A 185 -16.01 7.45 18.95
CA ALA A 185 -14.96 8.26 19.55
C ALA A 185 -13.76 8.42 18.60
N MET A 186 -13.31 7.33 17.98
CA MET A 186 -12.24 7.35 16.98
C MET A 186 -12.60 8.26 15.81
N PHE A 187 -13.81 8.15 15.24
CA PHE A 187 -14.22 9.00 14.12
C PHE A 187 -14.24 10.49 14.45
N LYS A 188 -14.64 10.85 15.68
CA LYS A 188 -14.55 12.23 16.18
C LYS A 188 -13.11 12.70 16.33
N LEU A 189 -12.23 11.86 16.88
CA LEU A 189 -10.81 12.18 17.04
C LEU A 189 -10.10 12.36 15.69
N THR A 190 -10.50 11.58 14.68
CA THR A 190 -9.95 11.67 13.31
C THR A 190 -10.65 12.69 12.43
N GLN A 191 -11.59 13.49 12.97
CA GLN A 191 -12.36 14.50 12.24
C GLN A 191 -13.10 13.96 11.00
N VAL A 192 -13.51 12.69 11.05
CA VAL A 192 -14.35 12.07 10.01
C VAL A 192 -15.83 12.36 10.27
N LEU A 193 -16.20 12.58 11.55
CA LEU A 193 -17.51 13.00 12.06
C LEU A 193 -17.34 14.20 12.99
#